data_AF-A0A7K7BKE7-F1
#
_entry.id   AF-A0A7K7BKE7-F1
#
_cell.length_a   1.000
_cell.length_b   1.000
_cell.length_c   1.000
_cell.angle_alpha   90.00
_cell.angle_beta   90.00
_cell.angle_gamma   90.00
#
_symmetry.space_group_name_H-M   'P 1'
#
loop_
_entity.id
_entity.type
_entity.pdbx_description
1 polymer ?
#
loop_
_entity_poly.entity_id
_entity_poly.type
_entity_poly.pdbx_seq_one_letter_code
_entity_poly.pdbx_strand_id
1 'polypeptide(L)' 'GAQGASATLQLLFLDGEEAFGTWSASDSLYGARHLAARMATLPHPPGGPHAT' A
#
# COMPACT_ATOMS: atom_id res chain seq x y z
N GLY A 1 -15.19 25.49 8.97
CA GLY A 1 -15.37 24.69 7.76
C GLY A 1 -14.48 23.48 7.87
N ALA A 2 -15.06 22.28 7.93
CA ALA A 2 -14.28 21.05 7.96
C ALA A 2 -13.73 20.81 6.54
N GLN A 3 -12.41 20.86 6.38
CA GLN A 3 -11.76 20.38 5.16
C GLN A 3 -11.98 18.87 5.10
N GLY A 4 -12.89 18.42 4.22
CA GLY A 4 -13.14 17.00 4.02
C GLY A 4 -11.86 16.31 3.55
N ALA A 5 -11.48 15.21 4.18
CA ALA A 5 -10.39 14.37 3.70
C ALA A 5 -10.69 13.98 2.25
N SER A 6 -9.78 14.29 1.33
CA SER A 6 -9.85 13.84 -0.06
C SER A 6 -9.63 12.34 -0.07
N ALA A 7 -10.72 11.58 0.05
CA ALA A 7 -10.71 10.14 -0.06
C ALA A 7 -10.80 9.76 -1.53
N THR A 8 -9.97 8.81 -1.95
CA THR A 8 -9.99 8.24 -3.31
C THR A 8 -9.92 6.73 -3.23
N LEU A 9 -10.30 6.06 -4.31
CA LEU A 9 -10.22 4.61 -4.43
C LEU A 9 -8.91 4.22 -5.11
N GLN A 10 -8.18 3.29 -4.50
CA GLN A 10 -7.03 2.62 -5.11
C GLN A 10 -7.22 1.11 -4.98
N LEU A 11 -7.00 0.39 -6.08
CA LEU A 11 -7.04 -1.08 -6.11
C LEU A 11 -5.61 -1.60 -6.21
N LEU A 12 -5.27 -2.60 -5.39
CA LEU A 12 -3.96 -3.25 -5.36
C LEU A 12 -4.14 -4.73 -5.69
N PHE A 13 -3.47 -5.17 -6.76
CA PHE A 13 -3.38 -6.58 -7.13
C PHE A 13 -2.01 -7.06 -6.68
N LEU A 14 -1.99 -7.81 -5.59
CA LEU A 14 -0.77 -8.25 -4.92
C LEU A 14 -0.40 -9.65 -5.40
N ASP A 15 0.90 -9.86 -5.58
CA ASP A 15 1.49 -11.13 -6.02
C ASP A 15 2.16 -11.86 -4.84
N GLY A 16 2.23 -13.19 -4.95
CA GLY A 16 2.83 -14.09 -3.95
C GLY A 16 2.18 -13.95 -2.57
N GLU A 17 0.88 -14.17 -2.48
CA GLU A 17 0.18 -14.21 -1.19
C GLU A 17 0.55 -15.48 -0.43
N GLU A 18 0.59 -16.60 -1.16
CA GLU A 18 0.77 -17.94 -0.65
C GLU A 18 2.21 -18.22 -0.19
N ALA A 19 2.33 -19.09 0.80
CA ALA A 19 3.59 -19.68 1.21
C ALA A 19 4.03 -20.77 0.21
N PHE A 20 5.33 -20.94 0.01
CA PHE A 20 5.88 -22.09 -0.72
C PHE A 20 5.89 -23.36 0.15
N GLY A 21 6.04 -23.21 1.47
CA GLY A 21 5.98 -24.29 2.45
C GLY A 21 4.91 -24.04 3.51
N THR A 22 5.32 -24.01 4.77
CA THR A 22 4.41 -23.68 5.88
C THR A 22 4.36 -22.17 6.05
N TRP A 23 3.14 -21.63 6.15
CA TRP A 23 2.93 -20.21 6.38
C TRP A 23 3.79 -19.67 7.54
N SER A 24 4.60 -18.67 7.24
CA SER A 24 5.44 -18.00 8.24
C SER A 24 5.64 -16.54 7.88
N ALA A 25 6.22 -15.76 8.80
CA ALA A 25 6.50 -14.35 8.58
C ALA A 25 7.42 -14.07 7.37
N SER A 26 8.29 -15.02 7.02
CA SER A 26 9.19 -14.92 5.86
C SER A 26 8.66 -15.61 4.61
N ASP A 27 7.84 -16.65 4.77
CA ASP A 27 7.27 -17.50 3.71
C ASP A 27 5.75 -17.27 3.63
N SER A 28 5.38 -16.07 3.18
CA SER A 28 4.01 -15.62 2.84
C SER A 28 4.03 -14.14 2.45
N LEU A 29 2.94 -13.62 1.88
CA LEU A 29 2.68 -12.18 1.73
C LEU A 29 3.81 -11.39 1.05
N TYR A 30 4.46 -11.98 0.05
CA TYR A 30 5.68 -11.45 -0.58
C TYR A 30 5.47 -10.06 -1.18
N GLY A 31 4.47 -9.90 -2.06
CA GLY A 31 4.16 -8.63 -2.70
C GLY A 31 3.69 -7.56 -1.71
N ALA A 32 2.88 -7.96 -0.73
CA ALA A 32 2.35 -7.05 0.28
C ALA A 32 3.45 -6.47 1.20
N ARG A 33 4.34 -7.33 1.73
CA ARG A 33 5.45 -6.91 2.60
C ARG A 33 6.39 -5.93 1.89
N HIS A 34 6.73 -6.26 0.64
CA HIS A 34 7.59 -5.42 -0.17
C HIS A 34 6.95 -4.05 -0.49
N LEU A 35 5.66 -4.03 -0.85
CA LEU A 35 4.93 -2.78 -1.09
C LEU A 35 4.83 -1.91 0.18
N ALA A 36 4.48 -2.52 1.31
CA ALA A 36 4.37 -1.82 2.59
C ALA A 36 5.70 -1.18 3.00
N ALA A 37 6.82 -1.90 2.88
CA ALA A 37 8.14 -1.37 3.16
C ALA A 37 8.48 -0.17 2.26
N ARG A 38 8.16 -0.25 0.95
CA ARG A 38 8.33 0.90 0.04
C ARG A 38 7.48 2.09 0.46
N MET A 39 6.18 1.90 0.66
CA MET A 39 5.25 2.96 1.05
C MET A 39 5.62 3.63 2.39
N ALA A 40 6.14 2.87 3.35
CA ALA A 40 6.60 3.42 4.63
C ALA A 40 7.82 4.36 4.47
N THR A 41 8.66 4.11 3.47
CA THR A 41 9.84 4.95 3.17
C THR A 41 9.59 6.08 2.20
N LEU A 42 8.46 6.06 1.48
CA LEU A 42 8.11 7.10 0.52
C LEU A 42 7.64 8.36 1.28
N PRO A 43 8.26 9.52 1.00
CA PRO A 43 7.74 10.80 1.47
C PRO A 43 6.31 10.96 0.98
N HIS A 44 5.41 11.35 1.87
CA HIS A 44 4.04 11.62 1.47
C HIS A 44 4.06 12.88 0.61
N PRO A 45 3.61 12.82 -0.67
CA PRO A 45 3.59 14.01 -1.50
C PRO A 45 2.68 15.07 -0.83
N PRO A 46 3.12 16.34 -0.75
CA PRO A 46 2.25 17.40 -0.28
C PRO A 46 1.03 17.46 -1.21
N GLY A 47 -0.17 17.47 -0.60
CA GLY A 47 -1.50 17.43 -1.22
C GLY A 47 -1.53 17.55 -2.74
N GLY A 48 -1.85 16.45 -3.43
CA GLY A 48 -2.03 16.43 -4.87
C GLY A 48 -3.08 17.44 -5.34
N PRO A 49 -2.90 18.05 -6.52
CA PRO A 49 -3.73 19.16 -6.97
C PRO A 49 -5.20 18.72 -7.11
N HIS A 50 -6.06 19.49 -6.46
CA HIS A 50 -7.49 19.55 -6.74
C HIS A 50 -7.64 20.05 -8.18
N ALA A 51 -7.83 19.15 -9.13
CA ALA A 51 -8.16 19.51 -10.50
C ALA A 51 -9.56 20.14 -10.49
N THR A 52 -9.59 21.47 -10.58
CA THR A 52 -10.79 22.30 -10.83
C THR A 52 -11.30 22.12 -12.25
#